data_AF-A0AAW6ZNG1-F1
#
_entry.id   AF-A0AAW6ZNG1-F1
#
_cell.length_a   1.000
_cell.length_b   1.000
_cell.length_c   1.000
_cell.angle_alpha   90.00
_cell.angle_beta   90.00
_cell.angle_gamma   90.00
#
_symmetry.space_group_name_H-M   'P 1'
#
loop_
_entity.id
_entity.type
_entity.pdbx_description
1 polymer ?
#
loop_
_entity_poly.entity_id
_entity_poly.type
_entity_poly.pdbx_seq_one_letter_code
_entity_poly.pdbx_strand_id
1 'polypeptide(L)'
;MARSTTPAGIGYKDKNDLNDKVFTPADSEFVAVTVDSAVRGVHTELGRFSDLVTALLKRDKLDPDSVTDGQTAALINQAETLTRKAVDAVVETAKVSAFGVRVDAYGVVGNGVKDDTDAFHAAASAAATLGVPLVVPAGMSIGISSYKRLPEGLTMHTNGSSFQQITQMGRAPVVGLGPRSTVVGGLRVQTLGGDACQGVHVADAPDVTVYGGIEVRSSTPGAGKGNIRDNGVRVINSPRFTADRVYVENYDWAVWVDGSPGFQIGWAEVSTYSLAVRIKGGCSQGRIHGGHVYKAGPNSAYLPGYNGLLMENQTASDDIRISNFTVDDAGEHGYRVSGFTTQTNIWFDHCMARGSGGSGFKVLGGDDNENGFRNRGITFNACTAIDSGTINRNCCGFLIQRADDVRLISPVVKKAKQTYSAVEGIRMSGVSHVTVVAPKILDTQKFAIHIDEACGNVQDVTFTDLHVSTPSGHGIYLQNPGVEFRDMRFKGGLVEVYDGAGAGFYAGRYTSPEDSGTWRGMNELEVTFSDSTGATRQISTSSSETALGSFMADITMWRAADAASSWPPFAGGSMILDRRLGSRQVMKGGVWAGL
;
A
#
# COMPACT_ATOMS: atom_id res chain seq x y z
N MET A 1 -97.10 -32.42 28.32
CA MET A 1 -95.87 -32.54 27.51
C MET A 1 -94.68 -32.08 28.34
N ALA A 2 -93.99 -33.00 29.01
CA ALA A 2 -92.69 -32.73 29.60
C ALA A 2 -91.62 -32.91 28.51
N ARG A 3 -91.08 -31.81 27.99
CA ARG A 3 -89.98 -31.79 27.01
C ARG A 3 -88.67 -31.61 27.77
N SER A 4 -87.67 -32.45 27.51
CA SER A 4 -86.36 -32.38 28.18
C SER A 4 -85.25 -32.25 27.15
N THR A 5 -84.10 -31.72 27.55
CA THR A 5 -82.91 -31.53 26.70
C THR A 5 -81.72 -32.30 27.26
N THR A 6 -80.84 -32.78 26.38
CA THR A 6 -79.56 -33.35 26.78
C THR A 6 -78.58 -32.22 27.19
N PRO A 7 -77.45 -32.54 27.86
CA PRO A 7 -76.39 -31.56 28.13
C PRO A 7 -75.82 -30.87 26.87
N ALA A 8 -75.97 -31.50 25.69
CA ALA A 8 -75.62 -30.93 24.39
C ALA A 8 -76.74 -30.07 23.76
N GLY A 9 -77.82 -29.79 24.50
CA GLY A 9 -78.92 -28.92 24.06
C GLY A 9 -79.95 -29.58 23.13
N ILE A 10 -79.84 -30.88 22.86
CA ILE A 10 -80.77 -31.61 21.97
C ILE A 10 -82.02 -32.03 22.75
N GLY A 11 -83.20 -31.63 22.27
CA GLY A 11 -84.49 -32.02 22.84
C GLY A 11 -84.80 -33.50 22.60
N TYR A 12 -85.45 -34.16 23.55
CA TYR A 12 -85.99 -35.51 23.39
C TYR A 12 -87.30 -35.68 24.17
N LYS A 13 -88.11 -36.67 23.78
CA LYS A 13 -89.30 -37.08 24.53
C LYS A 13 -88.89 -38.16 25.54
N ASP A 14 -89.24 -37.97 26.81
CA ASP A 14 -88.96 -38.97 27.84
C ASP A 14 -89.88 -40.19 27.63
N LYS A 15 -89.27 -41.32 27.27
CA LYS A 15 -89.98 -42.59 27.02
C LYS A 15 -90.67 -43.17 28.27
N ASN A 16 -90.38 -42.64 29.45
CA ASN A 16 -90.96 -43.09 30.72
C ASN A 16 -92.13 -42.22 31.19
N ASP A 17 -92.53 -41.18 30.45
CA ASP A 17 -93.69 -40.35 30.79
C ASP A 17 -95.00 -41.10 30.46
N LEU A 18 -95.66 -41.61 31.50
CA LEU A 18 -96.88 -42.43 31.40
C LEU A 18 -98.12 -41.65 30.94
N ASN A 19 -98.08 -40.30 30.97
CA ASN A 19 -99.19 -39.43 30.60
C ASN A 19 -99.14 -38.96 29.13
N ASP A 20 -98.12 -39.36 28.36
CA ASP A 20 -97.87 -38.82 27.02
C ASP A 20 -97.41 -39.92 26.03
N LYS A 21 -98.29 -40.92 25.81
CA LYS A 21 -98.00 -42.12 25.00
C LYS A 21 -98.11 -41.93 23.48
N VAL A 22 -98.50 -40.76 23.00
CA VAL A 22 -98.66 -40.47 21.57
C VAL A 22 -97.58 -39.49 21.15
N PHE A 23 -96.67 -39.88 20.26
CA PHE A 23 -95.68 -38.96 19.69
C PHE A 23 -96.41 -38.02 18.73
N THR A 24 -96.48 -36.74 19.06
CA THR A 24 -97.21 -35.77 18.25
C THR A 24 -96.27 -35.14 17.20
N PRO A 25 -96.79 -34.62 16.07
CA PRO A 25 -95.97 -33.87 15.11
C PRO A 25 -95.19 -32.71 15.75
N ALA A 26 -95.78 -32.07 16.77
CA ALA A 26 -95.15 -30.99 17.53
C ALA A 26 -93.94 -31.45 18.37
N ASP A 27 -93.86 -32.74 18.71
CA ASP A 27 -92.70 -33.31 19.41
C ASP A 27 -91.56 -33.58 18.44
N SER A 28 -91.86 -34.05 17.22
CA SER A 28 -90.87 -34.19 16.13
C SER A 28 -90.24 -32.85 15.77
N GLU A 29 -91.05 -31.79 15.71
CA GLU A 29 -90.59 -30.44 15.38
C GLU A 29 -89.68 -29.87 16.46
N PHE A 30 -90.00 -30.09 17.74
CA PHE A 30 -89.16 -29.66 18.85
C PHE A 30 -87.78 -30.33 18.87
N VAL A 31 -87.72 -31.64 18.63
CA VAL A 31 -86.45 -32.38 18.53
C VAL A 31 -85.65 -31.92 17.31
N ALA A 32 -86.30 -31.75 16.15
CA ALA A 32 -85.63 -31.29 14.92
C ALA A 32 -85.03 -29.88 15.07
N VAL A 33 -85.78 -28.95 15.66
CA VAL A 33 -85.33 -27.56 15.87
C VAL A 33 -84.14 -27.48 16.82
N THR A 34 -84.13 -28.30 17.86
CA THR A 34 -83.02 -28.30 18.85
C THR A 34 -81.76 -28.99 18.32
N VAL A 35 -81.88 -30.05 17.51
CA VAL A 35 -80.74 -30.64 16.79
C VAL A 35 -80.14 -29.66 15.78
N ASP A 36 -80.97 -28.98 14.99
CA ASP A 36 -80.52 -27.98 14.01
C ASP A 36 -79.81 -26.80 14.69
N SER A 37 -80.33 -26.34 15.84
CA SER A 37 -79.69 -25.29 16.63
C SER A 37 -78.31 -25.69 17.17
N ALA A 38 -78.17 -26.93 17.67
CA ALA A 38 -76.89 -27.45 18.16
C ALA A 38 -75.85 -27.63 17.04
N VAL A 39 -76.27 -28.12 15.86
CA VAL A 39 -75.40 -28.28 14.69
C VAL A 39 -74.93 -26.92 14.15
N ARG A 40 -75.80 -25.90 14.13
CA ARG A 40 -75.42 -24.52 13.76
C ARG A 40 -74.41 -23.91 14.75
N GLY A 41 -74.55 -24.21 16.04
CA GLY A 41 -73.59 -23.79 17.07
C GLY A 41 -72.18 -24.32 16.82
N VAL A 42 -72.06 -25.63 16.54
CA VAL A 42 -70.78 -26.29 16.25
C VAL A 42 -70.14 -25.79 14.95
N HIS A 43 -70.93 -25.53 13.90
CA HIS A 43 -70.43 -24.92 12.66
C HIS A 43 -69.89 -23.49 12.87
N THR A 44 -70.48 -22.73 13.79
CA THR A 44 -70.07 -21.34 14.06
C THR A 44 -68.74 -21.29 14.81
N GLU A 45 -68.47 -22.22 15.72
CA GLU A 45 -67.18 -22.28 16.43
C GLU A 45 -66.05 -22.86 15.57
N LEU A 46 -66.34 -23.85 14.72
CA LEU A 46 -65.36 -24.38 13.75
C LEU A 46 -64.98 -23.32 12.69
N GLY A 47 -65.93 -22.48 12.27
CA GLY A 47 -65.64 -21.31 11.43
C GLY A 47 -64.66 -20.34 12.10
N ARG A 48 -64.92 -19.96 13.36
CA ARG A 48 -64.03 -19.07 14.13
C ARG A 48 -62.65 -19.64 14.38
N PHE A 49 -62.53 -20.95 14.58
CA PHE A 49 -61.24 -21.62 14.76
C PHE A 49 -60.44 -21.69 13.44
N SER A 50 -61.11 -21.91 12.30
CA SER A 50 -60.49 -21.84 10.96
C SER A 50 -59.99 -20.42 10.64
N ASP A 51 -60.74 -19.40 11.04
CA ASP A 51 -60.38 -17.99 10.84
C ASP A 51 -59.16 -17.59 11.68
N LEU A 52 -59.05 -18.09 12.92
CA LEU A 52 -57.92 -17.83 13.82
C LEU A 52 -56.64 -18.56 13.37
N VAL A 53 -56.77 -19.81 12.88
CA VAL A 53 -55.64 -20.61 12.37
C VAL A 53 -55.12 -20.04 11.04
N THR A 54 -56.00 -19.50 10.20
CA THR A 54 -55.62 -18.75 8.99
C THR A 54 -54.90 -17.43 9.34
N ALA A 55 -55.28 -16.79 10.45
CA ALA A 55 -54.63 -15.57 10.94
C ALA A 55 -53.23 -15.81 11.56
N LEU A 56 -52.97 -17.00 12.10
CA LEU A 56 -51.70 -17.34 12.76
C LEU A 56 -50.61 -17.84 11.80
N LEU A 57 -50.96 -18.45 10.67
CA LEU A 57 -50.01 -19.17 9.80
C LEU A 57 -49.26 -18.32 8.74
N LYS A 58 -49.53 -17.02 8.63
CA LYS A 58 -48.82 -16.14 7.67
C LYS A 58 -47.87 -15.13 8.32
N ARG A 59 -47.54 -15.36 9.59
CA ARG A 59 -46.67 -14.51 10.41
C ARG A 59 -45.20 -14.78 10.07
N ASP A 60 -44.66 -14.09 9.06
CA ASP A 60 -43.22 -13.83 8.97
C ASP A 60 -42.92 -12.45 8.36
N LYS A 61 -42.26 -11.63 9.18
CA LYS A 61 -41.58 -10.34 8.92
C LYS A 61 -42.41 -9.17 8.34
N LEU A 62 -43.24 -8.56 9.20
CA LEU A 62 -43.62 -7.14 9.31
C LEU A 62 -44.55 -7.09 10.53
N ASP A 63 -44.15 -6.45 11.64
CA ASP A 63 -44.96 -6.44 12.87
C ASP A 63 -46.20 -5.54 12.64
N PRO A 64 -47.42 -6.09 12.60
CA PRO A 64 -48.61 -5.30 12.30
C PRO A 64 -49.22 -4.73 13.58
N ASP A 65 -49.37 -3.40 13.64
CA ASP A 65 -49.97 -2.69 14.79
C ASP A 65 -51.48 -2.95 14.95
N SER A 66 -52.11 -3.60 13.97
CA SER A 66 -53.52 -3.98 13.99
C SER A 66 -53.81 -5.29 13.23
N VAL A 67 -55.00 -5.87 13.47
CA VAL A 67 -55.50 -7.04 12.72
C VAL A 67 -55.57 -6.76 11.21
N THR A 68 -55.94 -5.53 10.83
CA THR A 68 -55.98 -5.07 9.44
C THR A 68 -54.58 -5.04 8.81
N ASP A 69 -53.56 -4.62 9.57
CA ASP A 69 -52.18 -4.63 9.11
C ASP A 69 -51.67 -6.07 8.95
N GLY A 70 -52.09 -6.98 9.84
CA GLY A 70 -51.76 -8.41 9.74
C GLY A 70 -52.37 -9.08 8.51
N GLN A 71 -53.62 -8.74 8.17
CA GLN A 71 -54.28 -9.19 6.95
C GLN A 71 -53.61 -8.60 5.70
N THR A 72 -53.22 -7.33 5.75
CA THR A 72 -52.53 -6.65 4.64
C THR A 72 -51.13 -7.24 4.40
N ALA A 73 -50.36 -7.49 5.46
CA ALA A 73 -49.05 -8.15 5.39
C ALA A 73 -49.17 -9.58 4.83
N ALA A 74 -50.17 -10.34 5.28
CA ALA A 74 -50.48 -11.68 4.79
C ALA A 74 -50.85 -11.71 3.29
N LEU A 75 -51.48 -10.65 2.77
CA LEU A 75 -51.78 -10.50 1.34
C LEU A 75 -50.53 -10.11 0.54
N ILE A 76 -49.68 -9.22 1.07
CA ILE A 76 -48.39 -8.86 0.45
C ILE A 76 -47.47 -10.07 0.34
N ASN A 77 -47.52 -11.01 1.28
CA ASN A 77 -46.70 -12.23 1.22
C ASN A 77 -47.20 -13.29 0.23
N GLN A 78 -48.34 -13.08 -0.43
CA GLN A 78 -48.85 -13.97 -1.47
C GLN A 78 -48.63 -13.37 -2.86
N ALA A 79 -47.82 -14.05 -3.68
CA ALA A 79 -47.36 -13.55 -4.98
C ALA A 79 -48.48 -13.17 -5.96
N GLU A 80 -49.67 -13.78 -5.85
CA GLU A 80 -50.75 -13.60 -6.81
C GLU A 80 -51.74 -12.47 -6.46
N THR A 81 -51.63 -11.87 -5.27
CA THR A 81 -52.61 -10.86 -4.82
C THR A 81 -52.43 -9.52 -5.52
N LEU A 82 -53.53 -8.78 -5.69
CA LEU A 82 -53.48 -7.40 -6.19
C LEU A 82 -52.68 -6.48 -5.25
N THR A 83 -52.73 -6.73 -3.94
CA THR A 83 -51.97 -5.99 -2.93
C THR A 83 -50.46 -6.19 -3.13
N ARG A 84 -50.01 -7.43 -3.34
CA ARG A 84 -48.60 -7.69 -3.66
C ARG A 84 -48.20 -7.04 -4.98
N LYS A 85 -49.01 -7.18 -6.03
CA LYS A 85 -48.77 -6.51 -7.33
C LYS A 85 -48.67 -4.99 -7.21
N ALA A 86 -49.51 -4.36 -6.38
CA ALA A 86 -49.47 -2.92 -6.14
C ALA A 86 -48.22 -2.50 -5.36
N VAL A 87 -47.82 -3.26 -4.33
CA VAL A 87 -46.56 -3.03 -3.60
C VAL A 87 -45.36 -3.21 -4.51
N ASP A 88 -45.31 -4.29 -5.30
CA ASP A 88 -44.23 -4.52 -6.26
C ASP A 88 -44.17 -3.37 -7.28
N ALA A 89 -45.30 -2.87 -7.79
CA ALA A 89 -45.33 -1.71 -8.68
C ALA A 89 -44.77 -0.43 -8.03
N VAL A 90 -45.09 -0.17 -6.75
CA VAL A 90 -44.50 0.95 -5.99
C VAL A 90 -43.00 0.75 -5.79
N VAL A 91 -42.58 -0.47 -5.45
CA VAL A 91 -41.15 -0.81 -5.28
C VAL A 91 -40.40 -0.62 -6.60
N GLU A 92 -40.92 -1.11 -7.73
CA GLU A 92 -40.32 -0.89 -9.05
C GLU A 92 -40.19 0.59 -9.39
N THR A 93 -41.21 1.39 -9.07
CA THR A 93 -41.17 2.85 -9.24
C THR A 93 -40.11 3.48 -8.32
N ALA A 94 -39.98 3.00 -7.09
CA ALA A 94 -39.01 3.51 -6.11
C ALA A 94 -37.55 3.16 -6.45
N LYS A 95 -37.31 2.17 -7.32
CA LYS A 95 -35.95 1.83 -7.78
C LYS A 95 -35.31 2.96 -8.61
N VAL A 96 -36.10 3.85 -9.20
CA VAL A 96 -35.63 5.07 -9.87
C VAL A 96 -36.30 6.26 -9.21
N SER A 97 -35.55 7.00 -8.39
CA SER A 97 -36.10 8.11 -7.60
C SER A 97 -35.15 9.29 -7.55
N ALA A 98 -35.61 10.40 -6.97
CA ALA A 98 -34.77 11.56 -6.68
C ALA A 98 -33.60 11.24 -5.73
N PHE A 99 -33.64 10.10 -5.02
CA PHE A 99 -32.59 9.66 -4.10
C PHE A 99 -31.57 8.72 -4.75
N GLY A 100 -31.84 8.22 -5.95
CA GLY A 100 -30.91 7.36 -6.68
C GLY A 100 -31.58 6.38 -7.64
N VAL A 101 -30.74 5.75 -8.46
CA VAL A 101 -31.10 4.66 -9.37
C VAL A 101 -30.52 3.36 -8.83
N ARG A 102 -31.35 2.38 -8.50
CA ARG A 102 -30.88 1.04 -8.14
C ARG A 102 -30.52 0.24 -9.39
N VAL A 103 -29.41 -0.49 -9.33
CA VAL A 103 -28.91 -1.29 -10.47
C VAL A 103 -29.92 -2.35 -10.96
N ASP A 104 -30.71 -2.93 -10.05
CA ASP A 104 -31.71 -3.96 -10.37
C ASP A 104 -32.91 -3.42 -11.15
N ALA A 105 -33.11 -2.09 -11.21
CA ALA A 105 -34.11 -1.46 -12.07
C ALA A 105 -33.82 -1.67 -13.57
N TYR A 106 -32.55 -1.92 -13.91
CA TYR A 106 -32.07 -2.10 -15.28
C TYR A 106 -31.76 -3.57 -15.61
N GLY A 107 -32.20 -4.51 -14.77
CA GLY A 107 -32.07 -5.94 -15.03
C GLY A 107 -30.75 -6.59 -14.59
N VAL A 108 -29.95 -5.87 -13.80
CA VAL A 108 -28.77 -6.43 -13.12
C VAL A 108 -29.21 -7.51 -12.13
N VAL A 109 -28.64 -8.71 -12.26
CA VAL A 109 -28.94 -9.83 -11.36
C VAL A 109 -28.01 -9.82 -10.15
N GLY A 110 -26.72 -9.49 -10.34
CA GLY A 110 -25.80 -9.29 -9.23
C GLY A 110 -25.40 -10.59 -8.52
N ASN A 111 -25.27 -11.70 -9.24
CA ASN A 111 -24.88 -13.01 -8.68
C ASN A 111 -23.42 -13.43 -8.98
N GLY A 112 -22.65 -12.60 -9.66
CA GLY A 112 -21.24 -12.83 -10.01
C GLY A 112 -21.01 -13.83 -11.15
N VAL A 113 -22.09 -14.37 -11.74
CA VAL A 113 -22.05 -15.40 -12.79
C VAL A 113 -22.71 -14.91 -14.07
N LYS A 114 -23.88 -14.28 -13.95
CA LYS A 114 -24.56 -13.68 -15.10
C LYS A 114 -23.76 -12.49 -15.60
N ASP A 115 -23.71 -12.35 -16.92
CA ASP A 115 -23.23 -11.12 -17.53
C ASP A 115 -24.22 -9.98 -17.28
N ASP A 116 -23.84 -9.08 -16.38
CA ASP A 116 -24.60 -7.89 -16.02
C ASP A 116 -24.04 -6.63 -16.69
N THR A 117 -23.05 -6.76 -17.58
CA THR A 117 -22.29 -5.62 -18.14
C THR A 117 -23.21 -4.54 -18.73
N ASP A 118 -24.08 -4.90 -19.68
CA ASP A 118 -24.93 -3.93 -20.37
C ASP A 118 -25.96 -3.30 -19.43
N ALA A 119 -26.57 -4.11 -18.56
CA ALA A 119 -27.55 -3.66 -17.57
C ALA A 119 -26.94 -2.70 -16.55
N PHE A 120 -25.75 -3.03 -16.04
CA PHE A 120 -25.02 -2.20 -15.09
C PHE A 120 -24.64 -0.85 -15.70
N HIS A 121 -24.11 -0.84 -16.93
CA HIS A 121 -23.74 0.39 -17.61
C HIS A 121 -24.96 1.23 -18.03
N ALA A 122 -26.10 0.61 -18.34
CA ALA A 122 -27.35 1.32 -18.56
C ALA A 122 -27.85 2.01 -17.28
N ALA A 123 -27.83 1.34 -16.13
CA ALA A 123 -28.16 1.94 -14.84
C ALA A 123 -27.24 3.11 -14.50
N ALA A 124 -25.92 2.94 -14.69
CA ALA A 124 -24.94 3.99 -14.46
C ALA A 124 -25.19 5.22 -15.34
N SER A 125 -25.51 5.00 -16.63
CA SER A 125 -25.81 6.07 -17.58
C SER A 125 -27.09 6.83 -17.21
N ALA A 126 -28.11 6.13 -16.74
CA ALA A 126 -29.34 6.73 -16.27
C ALA A 126 -29.13 7.56 -15.00
N ALA A 127 -28.38 7.03 -14.01
CA ALA A 127 -28.06 7.73 -12.78
C ALA A 127 -27.30 9.05 -13.06
N ALA A 128 -26.29 8.99 -13.94
CA ALA A 128 -25.52 10.17 -14.35
C ALA A 128 -26.39 11.19 -15.09
N THR A 129 -27.25 10.75 -16.02
CA THR A 129 -28.18 11.64 -16.75
C THR A 129 -29.16 12.34 -15.82
N LEU A 130 -29.65 11.64 -14.80
CA LEU A 130 -30.58 12.18 -13.81
C LEU A 130 -29.90 13.04 -12.72
N GLY A 131 -28.56 13.00 -12.64
CA GLY A 131 -27.80 13.71 -11.61
C GLY A 131 -28.01 13.13 -10.20
N VAL A 132 -28.34 11.85 -10.08
CA VAL A 132 -28.57 11.16 -8.80
C VAL A 132 -27.60 9.97 -8.64
N PRO A 133 -27.36 9.47 -7.40
CA PRO A 133 -26.45 8.35 -7.20
C PRO A 133 -26.94 7.04 -7.84
N LEU A 134 -26.00 6.26 -8.38
CA LEU A 134 -26.21 4.83 -8.66
C LEU A 134 -26.08 4.04 -7.36
N VAL A 135 -27.08 3.23 -7.02
CA VAL A 135 -27.10 2.43 -5.80
C VAL A 135 -27.00 0.95 -6.14
N VAL A 136 -25.92 0.31 -5.70
CA VAL A 136 -25.77 -1.15 -5.73
C VAL A 136 -26.19 -1.68 -4.36
N PRO A 137 -27.28 -2.47 -4.26
CA PRO A 137 -27.66 -3.12 -3.01
C PRO A 137 -26.52 -3.97 -2.44
N ALA A 138 -26.44 -4.05 -1.11
CA ALA A 138 -25.45 -4.88 -0.44
C ALA A 138 -25.60 -6.37 -0.81
N GLY A 139 -24.47 -7.08 -0.88
CA GLY A 139 -24.43 -8.50 -1.18
C GLY A 139 -24.49 -8.87 -2.67
N MET A 140 -24.54 -7.88 -3.57
CA MET A 140 -24.46 -8.13 -5.01
C MET A 140 -23.01 -8.35 -5.46
N SER A 141 -22.84 -9.24 -6.45
CA SER A 141 -21.63 -9.37 -7.25
C SER A 141 -21.98 -9.14 -8.72
N ILE A 142 -21.50 -8.06 -9.31
CA ILE A 142 -21.83 -7.66 -10.69
C ILE A 142 -20.90 -8.42 -11.65
N GLY A 143 -21.45 -9.29 -12.50
CA GLY A 143 -20.65 -10.00 -13.50
C GLY A 143 -20.32 -9.10 -14.70
N ILE A 144 -19.03 -8.97 -15.01
CA ILE A 144 -18.52 -8.12 -16.10
C ILE A 144 -17.79 -8.98 -17.14
N SER A 145 -18.21 -8.88 -18.40
CA SER A 145 -17.66 -9.65 -19.52
C SER A 145 -16.92 -8.80 -20.56
N SER A 146 -17.17 -7.50 -20.57
CA SER A 146 -16.56 -6.56 -21.51
C SER A 146 -16.40 -5.18 -20.88
N TYR A 147 -15.43 -4.43 -21.39
CA TYR A 147 -15.09 -3.12 -20.82
C TYR A 147 -16.01 -2.03 -21.39
N LYS A 148 -16.60 -1.25 -20.48
CA LYS A 148 -17.16 0.07 -20.79
C LYS A 148 -16.75 1.04 -19.68
N ARG A 149 -16.44 2.28 -20.07
CA ARG A 149 -16.12 3.33 -19.10
C ARG A 149 -17.40 3.80 -18.40
N LEU A 150 -17.33 4.04 -17.10
CA LEU A 150 -18.42 4.66 -16.34
C LEU A 150 -18.56 6.15 -16.72
N PRO A 151 -19.79 6.69 -16.71
CA PRO A 151 -20.04 8.08 -17.08
C PRO A 151 -19.33 9.10 -16.20
N GLU A 152 -19.10 10.28 -16.77
CA GLU A 152 -18.64 11.45 -16.03
C GLU A 152 -19.62 11.86 -14.93
N GLY A 153 -19.09 12.34 -13.80
CA GLY A 153 -19.88 12.88 -12.70
C GLY A 153 -20.70 11.84 -11.93
N LEU A 154 -20.57 10.56 -12.27
CA LEU A 154 -21.30 9.48 -11.60
C LEU A 154 -20.91 9.41 -10.12
N THR A 155 -21.91 9.51 -9.24
CA THR A 155 -21.78 9.07 -7.85
C THR A 155 -22.31 7.65 -7.73
N MET A 156 -21.51 6.72 -7.21
CA MET A 156 -21.88 5.31 -7.06
C MET A 156 -21.77 4.88 -5.59
N HIS A 157 -22.85 4.36 -5.02
CA HIS A 157 -22.89 3.75 -3.69
C HIS A 157 -22.84 2.23 -3.86
N THR A 158 -21.72 1.61 -3.53
CA THR A 158 -21.49 0.18 -3.77
C THR A 158 -22.00 -0.71 -2.64
N ASN A 159 -22.14 -0.16 -1.42
CA ASN A 159 -22.59 -0.88 -0.22
C ASN A 159 -21.85 -2.22 0.01
N GLY A 160 -20.56 -2.28 -0.31
CA GLY A 160 -19.70 -3.46 -0.15
C GLY A 160 -19.82 -4.53 -1.24
N SER A 161 -20.59 -4.28 -2.29
CA SER A 161 -20.74 -5.17 -3.45
C SER A 161 -19.44 -5.30 -4.26
N SER A 162 -19.33 -6.38 -5.03
CA SER A 162 -18.16 -6.72 -5.83
C SER A 162 -18.42 -6.67 -7.33
N PHE A 163 -17.35 -6.57 -8.11
CA PHE A 163 -17.33 -6.65 -9.57
C PHE A 163 -16.46 -7.83 -9.97
N GLN A 164 -17.03 -8.78 -10.70
CA GLN A 164 -16.38 -10.04 -11.02
C GLN A 164 -16.18 -10.16 -12.52
N GLN A 165 -14.94 -10.32 -12.94
CA GLN A 165 -14.63 -10.69 -14.31
C GLN A 165 -15.12 -12.12 -14.56
N ILE A 166 -16.01 -12.32 -15.53
CA ILE A 166 -16.57 -13.64 -15.85
C ILE A 166 -16.03 -14.24 -17.15
N THR A 167 -15.35 -13.43 -17.98
CA THR A 167 -14.62 -13.90 -19.16
C THR A 167 -13.30 -13.17 -19.31
N GLN A 168 -12.37 -13.74 -20.08
CA GLN A 168 -11.10 -13.09 -20.38
C GLN A 168 -11.34 -11.83 -21.23
N MET A 169 -10.82 -10.70 -20.76
CA MET A 169 -11.04 -9.37 -21.38
C MET A 169 -9.76 -8.79 -21.99
N GLY A 170 -8.69 -9.60 -22.07
CA GLY A 170 -7.36 -9.13 -22.44
C GLY A 170 -6.92 -7.98 -21.54
N ARG A 171 -6.38 -6.92 -22.14
CA ARG A 171 -5.91 -5.73 -21.41
C ARG A 171 -7.02 -4.75 -21.02
N ALA A 172 -8.29 -5.09 -21.25
CA ALA A 172 -9.37 -4.21 -20.86
C ALA A 172 -9.62 -4.34 -19.34
N PRO A 173 -9.80 -3.22 -18.61
CA PRO A 173 -10.06 -3.27 -17.18
C PRO A 173 -11.48 -3.75 -16.89
N VAL A 174 -11.70 -4.31 -15.69
CA VAL A 174 -13.04 -4.68 -15.21
C VAL A 174 -13.88 -3.43 -14.94
N VAL A 175 -13.27 -2.41 -14.32
CA VAL A 175 -13.95 -1.13 -14.02
C VAL A 175 -13.12 0.04 -14.52
N GLY A 176 -13.73 0.92 -15.32
CA GLY A 176 -13.15 2.21 -15.72
C GLY A 176 -13.94 3.37 -15.15
N LEU A 177 -13.31 4.28 -14.40
CA LEU A 177 -13.98 5.47 -13.86
C LEU A 177 -13.96 6.65 -14.83
N GLY A 178 -15.08 7.38 -14.87
CA GLY A 178 -15.23 8.64 -15.62
C GLY A 178 -14.58 9.81 -14.87
N PRO A 179 -14.42 10.98 -15.51
CA PRO A 179 -14.03 12.20 -14.81
C PRO A 179 -15.03 12.52 -13.70
N ARG A 180 -14.56 13.13 -12.60
CA ARG A 180 -15.40 13.61 -11.49
C ARG A 180 -16.26 12.52 -10.84
N SER A 181 -15.96 11.24 -11.07
CA SER A 181 -16.69 10.13 -10.47
C SER A 181 -16.40 10.06 -8.96
N THR A 182 -17.44 9.78 -8.18
CA THR A 182 -17.33 9.52 -6.74
C THR A 182 -17.83 8.12 -6.45
N VAL A 183 -17.03 7.32 -5.75
CA VAL A 183 -17.44 5.99 -5.27
C VAL A 183 -17.51 6.01 -3.76
N VAL A 184 -18.62 5.54 -3.20
CA VAL A 184 -18.89 5.45 -1.76
C VAL A 184 -19.09 3.98 -1.38
N GLY A 185 -18.38 3.52 -0.36
CA GLY A 185 -18.45 2.12 0.12
C GLY A 185 -17.37 1.20 -0.48
N GLY A 186 -16.40 1.77 -1.19
CA GLY A 186 -15.27 1.08 -1.80
C GLY A 186 -15.58 0.40 -3.13
N LEU A 187 -14.54 -0.01 -3.84
CA LEU A 187 -14.62 -0.70 -5.12
C LEU A 187 -13.88 -2.03 -5.02
N ARG A 188 -14.62 -3.16 -4.99
CA ARG A 188 -14.05 -4.51 -4.90
C ARG A 188 -14.11 -5.21 -6.25
N VAL A 189 -12.96 -5.59 -6.79
CA VAL A 189 -12.82 -6.19 -8.12
C VAL A 189 -12.09 -7.52 -8.03
N GLN A 190 -12.67 -8.56 -8.62
CA GLN A 190 -12.07 -9.87 -8.78
C GLN A 190 -11.78 -10.13 -10.27
N THR A 191 -10.52 -10.40 -10.59
CA THR A 191 -10.09 -10.76 -11.95
C THR A 191 -9.80 -12.25 -12.07
N LEU A 192 -9.90 -12.78 -13.30
CA LEU A 192 -9.58 -14.18 -13.62
C LEU A 192 -8.06 -14.43 -13.68
N GLY A 193 -7.26 -13.37 -13.74
CA GLY A 193 -5.80 -13.44 -13.91
C GLY A 193 -5.36 -13.76 -15.33
N GLY A 194 -4.07 -14.09 -15.45
CA GLY A 194 -3.38 -14.30 -16.73
C GLY A 194 -2.49 -13.13 -17.15
N ASP A 195 -1.85 -13.27 -18.30
CA ASP A 195 -0.79 -12.37 -18.77
C ASP A 195 -1.29 -10.97 -19.12
N ALA A 196 -2.47 -10.88 -19.71
CA ALA A 196 -3.16 -9.64 -20.04
C ALA A 196 -4.37 -9.50 -19.11
N CYS A 197 -4.20 -8.74 -18.02
CA CYS A 197 -5.21 -8.60 -17.00
C CYS A 197 -5.16 -7.20 -16.38
N GLN A 198 -6.29 -6.52 -16.28
CA GLN A 198 -6.41 -5.21 -15.62
C GLN A 198 -7.63 -5.18 -14.70
N GLY A 199 -7.48 -4.62 -13.50
CA GLY A 199 -8.58 -4.50 -12.54
C GLY A 199 -9.36 -3.21 -12.70
N VAL A 200 -8.80 -2.11 -12.17
CA VAL A 200 -9.42 -0.79 -12.16
C VAL A 200 -8.58 0.20 -12.93
N HIS A 201 -9.23 1.00 -13.77
CA HIS A 201 -8.59 2.02 -14.58
C HIS A 201 -9.24 3.40 -14.39
N VAL A 202 -8.41 4.40 -14.15
CA VAL A 202 -8.78 5.81 -14.05
C VAL A 202 -7.93 6.54 -15.08
N ALA A 203 -8.44 6.69 -16.31
CA ALA A 203 -7.70 7.27 -17.43
C ALA A 203 -8.38 8.51 -17.96
N ASP A 204 -7.62 9.60 -18.09
CA ASP A 204 -8.12 10.90 -18.56
C ASP A 204 -9.38 11.29 -17.75
N ALA A 205 -9.28 11.15 -16.43
CA ALA A 205 -10.38 11.22 -15.47
C ALA A 205 -9.98 12.10 -14.27
N PRO A 206 -9.94 13.42 -14.42
CA PRO A 206 -9.66 14.32 -13.30
C PRO A 206 -10.69 14.18 -12.18
N ASP A 207 -10.29 14.50 -10.95
CA ASP A 207 -11.19 14.67 -9.79
C ASP A 207 -11.98 13.42 -9.39
N VAL A 208 -11.42 12.23 -9.64
CA VAL A 208 -12.01 10.97 -9.19
C VAL A 208 -11.72 10.75 -7.71
N THR A 209 -12.76 10.43 -6.93
CA THR A 209 -12.65 10.13 -5.50
C THR A 209 -13.27 8.78 -5.17
N VAL A 210 -12.54 7.93 -4.43
CA VAL A 210 -13.02 6.62 -3.97
C VAL A 210 -12.94 6.52 -2.44
N TYR A 211 -14.09 6.68 -1.79
CA TYR A 211 -14.27 6.48 -0.36
C TYR A 211 -14.44 4.99 -0.03
N GLY A 212 -13.75 4.51 1.00
CA GLY A 212 -13.67 3.09 1.38
C GLY A 212 -12.60 2.29 0.62
N GLY A 213 -11.97 2.91 -0.38
CA GLY A 213 -10.81 2.38 -1.10
C GLY A 213 -11.13 1.46 -2.29
N ILE A 214 -10.07 1.08 -3.01
CA ILE A 214 -10.08 0.17 -4.15
C ILE A 214 -9.42 -1.13 -3.72
N GLU A 215 -10.07 -2.26 -3.97
CA GLU A 215 -9.58 -3.60 -3.69
C GLU A 215 -9.61 -4.42 -4.98
N VAL A 216 -8.45 -4.85 -5.48
CA VAL A 216 -8.34 -5.66 -6.68
C VAL A 216 -7.61 -6.96 -6.36
N ARG A 217 -8.26 -8.09 -6.64
CA ARG A 217 -7.66 -9.42 -6.44
C ARG A 217 -7.65 -10.19 -7.74
N SER A 218 -6.54 -10.84 -8.03
CA SER A 218 -6.48 -11.86 -9.07
C SER A 218 -6.54 -13.27 -8.48
N SER A 219 -7.28 -14.17 -9.15
CA SER A 219 -7.31 -15.59 -8.80
C SER A 219 -6.00 -16.32 -9.14
N THR A 220 -5.12 -15.72 -9.95
CA THR A 220 -3.84 -16.31 -10.37
C THR A 220 -2.68 -15.39 -9.98
N PRO A 221 -1.70 -15.85 -9.17
CA PRO A 221 -0.46 -15.12 -8.91
C PRO A 221 0.31 -14.74 -10.17
N GLY A 222 0.83 -13.51 -10.21
CA GLY A 222 1.57 -12.98 -11.35
C GLY A 222 0.66 -12.53 -12.51
N ALA A 223 -0.57 -12.12 -12.19
CA ALA A 223 -1.45 -11.50 -13.18
C ALA A 223 -0.81 -10.23 -13.76
N GLY A 224 -1.03 -10.01 -15.05
CA GLY A 224 -0.49 -8.87 -15.78
C GLY A 224 0.98 -9.01 -16.21
N LYS A 225 1.61 -10.16 -16.00
CA LYS A 225 3.04 -10.37 -16.33
C LYS A 225 3.39 -10.11 -17.80
N GLY A 226 2.44 -10.23 -18.72
CA GLY A 226 2.66 -10.05 -20.15
C GLY A 226 2.99 -8.61 -20.55
N ASN A 227 2.66 -7.62 -19.72
CA ASN A 227 3.00 -6.23 -19.98
C ASN A 227 3.00 -5.37 -18.72
N ILE A 228 3.95 -4.44 -18.63
CA ILE A 228 4.03 -3.46 -17.52
C ILE A 228 2.77 -2.59 -17.36
N ARG A 229 1.90 -2.53 -18.38
CA ARG A 229 0.64 -1.79 -18.37
C ARG A 229 -0.55 -2.61 -17.86
N ASP A 230 -0.37 -3.90 -17.61
CA ASP A 230 -1.42 -4.80 -17.16
C ASP A 230 -1.42 -4.80 -15.63
N ASN A 231 -2.17 -3.85 -15.07
CA ASN A 231 -2.10 -3.48 -13.66
C ASN A 231 -3.37 -3.83 -12.88
N GLY A 232 -3.23 -4.07 -11.58
CA GLY A 232 -4.37 -4.17 -10.68
C GLY A 232 -5.14 -2.84 -10.63
N VAL A 233 -4.43 -1.76 -10.33
CA VAL A 233 -4.97 -0.38 -10.36
C VAL A 233 -4.08 0.50 -11.22
N ARG A 234 -4.69 1.20 -12.17
CA ARG A 234 -4.00 2.09 -13.10
C ARG A 234 -4.65 3.46 -13.12
N VAL A 235 -3.88 4.50 -12.85
CA VAL A 235 -4.29 5.91 -12.86
C VAL A 235 -3.41 6.65 -13.86
N ILE A 236 -4.01 7.27 -14.88
CA ILE A 236 -3.29 7.91 -15.99
C ILE A 236 -3.95 9.25 -16.31
N ASN A 237 -3.16 10.32 -16.43
CA ASN A 237 -3.64 11.65 -16.82
C ASN A 237 -4.88 12.09 -16.00
N SER A 238 -4.91 11.74 -14.72
CA SER A 238 -6.08 11.86 -13.86
C SER A 238 -5.71 12.68 -12.63
N PRO A 239 -5.55 14.01 -12.80
CA PRO A 239 -5.12 14.87 -11.72
C PRO A 239 -6.13 14.86 -10.57
N ARG A 240 -5.63 15.01 -9.35
CA ARG A 240 -6.41 15.02 -8.10
C ARG A 240 -7.20 13.73 -7.85
N PHE A 241 -6.76 12.61 -8.42
CA PHE A 241 -7.25 11.28 -8.04
C PHE A 241 -7.04 11.05 -6.54
N THR A 242 -8.09 10.63 -5.84
CA THR A 242 -8.06 10.36 -4.40
C THR A 242 -8.67 9.01 -4.08
N ALA A 243 -8.00 8.22 -3.25
CA ALA A 243 -8.55 7.00 -2.67
C ALA A 243 -8.08 6.81 -1.22
N ASP A 244 -9.01 6.45 -0.33
CA ASP A 244 -8.70 6.18 1.08
C ASP A 244 -7.69 5.02 1.21
N ARG A 245 -7.85 3.99 0.38
CA ARG A 245 -7.00 2.80 0.33
C ARG A 245 -6.91 2.27 -1.10
N VAL A 246 -5.78 1.69 -1.44
CA VAL A 246 -5.59 0.86 -2.65
C VAL A 246 -4.97 -0.46 -2.20
N TYR A 247 -5.71 -1.56 -2.36
CA TYR A 247 -5.24 -2.92 -2.12
C TYR A 247 -5.19 -3.69 -3.43
N VAL A 248 -4.05 -4.31 -3.74
CA VAL A 248 -3.88 -5.16 -4.92
C VAL A 248 -3.22 -6.47 -4.54
N GLU A 249 -3.80 -7.59 -4.96
CA GLU A 249 -3.28 -8.92 -4.71
C GLU A 249 -3.02 -9.69 -6.00
N ASN A 250 -1.89 -10.41 -6.04
CA ASN A 250 -1.52 -11.38 -7.08
C ASN A 250 -1.21 -10.76 -8.45
N TYR A 251 -0.75 -9.51 -8.48
CA TYR A 251 -0.33 -8.82 -9.71
C TYR A 251 1.17 -8.61 -9.75
N ASP A 252 1.78 -8.85 -10.92
CA ASP A 252 3.18 -8.48 -11.12
C ASP A 252 3.39 -6.96 -11.11
N TRP A 253 2.49 -6.22 -11.75
CA TRP A 253 2.55 -4.76 -11.86
C TRP A 253 1.35 -4.15 -11.13
N ALA A 254 1.40 -4.04 -9.82
CA ALA A 254 0.18 -3.85 -9.03
C ALA A 254 -0.49 -2.47 -9.18
N VAL A 255 0.20 -1.40 -8.80
CA VAL A 255 -0.32 -0.03 -8.80
C VAL A 255 0.52 0.85 -9.71
N TRP A 256 -0.15 1.54 -10.63
CA TRP A 256 0.49 2.43 -11.61
C TRP A 256 -0.16 3.80 -11.63
N VAL A 257 0.62 4.85 -11.33
CA VAL A 257 0.19 6.24 -11.42
C VAL A 257 1.05 6.96 -12.45
N ASP A 258 0.44 7.51 -13.48
CA ASP A 258 1.12 8.11 -14.64
C ASP A 258 0.54 9.49 -14.95
N GLY A 259 1.37 10.54 -15.02
CA GLY A 259 0.95 11.89 -15.42
C GLY A 259 -0.23 12.46 -14.64
N SER A 260 -0.35 12.15 -13.34
CA SER A 260 -1.53 12.43 -12.53
C SER A 260 -1.18 13.32 -11.33
N PRO A 261 -1.01 14.64 -11.51
CA PRO A 261 -0.60 15.51 -10.42
C PRO A 261 -1.68 15.66 -9.35
N GLY A 262 -1.28 15.87 -8.10
CA GLY A 262 -2.14 16.00 -6.94
C GLY A 262 -2.79 14.69 -6.49
N PHE A 263 -2.30 13.52 -6.93
CA PHE A 263 -2.86 12.24 -6.51
C PHE A 263 -2.68 12.04 -4.99
N GLN A 264 -3.66 11.42 -4.35
CA GLN A 264 -3.63 11.07 -2.93
C GLN A 264 -4.08 9.63 -2.70
N ILE A 265 -3.22 8.83 -2.07
CA ILE A 265 -3.55 7.48 -1.61
C ILE A 265 -3.33 7.44 -0.10
N GLY A 266 -4.40 7.22 0.66
CA GLY A 266 -4.33 7.13 2.12
C GLY A 266 -3.49 5.94 2.59
N TRP A 267 -3.80 4.74 2.08
CA TRP A 267 -3.06 3.51 2.35
C TRP A 267 -2.86 2.67 1.09
N ALA A 268 -1.62 2.39 0.69
CA ALA A 268 -1.32 1.50 -0.44
C ALA A 268 -0.79 0.15 0.05
N GLU A 269 -1.49 -0.94 -0.28
CA GLU A 269 -1.12 -2.29 0.10
C GLU A 269 -1.08 -3.21 -1.10
N VAL A 270 0.01 -3.97 -1.22
CA VAL A 270 0.19 -4.93 -2.31
C VAL A 270 0.72 -6.24 -1.76
N SER A 271 0.07 -7.35 -2.13
CA SER A 271 0.58 -8.68 -1.80
C SER A 271 0.88 -9.48 -3.06
N THR A 272 2.05 -10.11 -3.11
CA THR A 272 2.54 -10.92 -4.25
C THR A 272 2.79 -10.05 -5.48
N TYR A 273 4.01 -9.54 -5.64
CA TYR A 273 4.35 -8.57 -6.69
C TYR A 273 5.75 -8.72 -7.31
N SER A 274 5.91 -8.18 -8.51
CA SER A 274 7.22 -7.97 -9.16
C SER A 274 7.63 -6.49 -9.09
N LEU A 275 6.67 -5.58 -9.33
CA LEU A 275 6.73 -4.16 -9.00
C LEU A 275 5.42 -3.73 -8.33
N ALA A 276 5.50 -3.23 -7.10
CA ALA A 276 4.30 -2.92 -6.34
C ALA A 276 3.69 -1.57 -6.72
N VAL A 277 4.50 -0.50 -6.71
CA VAL A 277 4.04 0.86 -7.00
C VAL A 277 4.95 1.53 -8.02
N ARG A 278 4.37 1.97 -9.14
CA ARG A 278 5.01 2.82 -10.14
C ARG A 278 4.42 4.22 -10.11
N ILE A 279 5.27 5.23 -9.99
CA ILE A 279 4.91 6.64 -10.19
C ILE A 279 5.68 7.14 -11.42
N LYS A 280 4.96 7.56 -12.46
CA LYS A 280 5.47 7.88 -13.79
C LYS A 280 4.87 9.15 -14.38
N GLY A 281 5.50 9.67 -15.44
CA GLY A 281 4.87 10.61 -16.39
C GLY A 281 4.81 12.05 -15.90
N GLY A 282 5.72 12.42 -15.00
CA GLY A 282 5.75 13.77 -14.45
C GLY A 282 4.58 14.05 -13.50
N CYS A 283 4.31 13.11 -12.59
CA CYS A 283 3.41 13.39 -11.48
C CYS A 283 4.00 14.50 -10.61
N SER A 284 3.15 15.37 -10.08
CA SER A 284 3.56 16.34 -9.08
C SER A 284 2.58 16.46 -7.92
N GLN A 285 3.02 17.00 -6.78
CA GLN A 285 2.17 17.20 -5.60
C GLN A 285 1.48 15.92 -5.10
N GLY A 286 2.06 14.76 -5.38
CA GLY A 286 1.49 13.44 -5.09
C GLY A 286 1.80 12.96 -3.68
N ARG A 287 0.87 12.23 -3.06
CA ARG A 287 0.99 11.75 -1.67
C ARG A 287 0.60 10.27 -1.53
N ILE A 288 1.43 9.52 -0.78
CA ILE A 288 1.06 8.23 -0.20
C ILE A 288 1.31 8.31 1.32
N HIS A 289 0.26 8.17 2.13
CA HIS A 289 0.31 8.45 3.57
C HIS A 289 0.74 7.24 4.42
N GLY A 290 0.63 6.04 3.87
CA GLY A 290 1.04 4.80 4.51
C GLY A 290 0.94 3.63 3.54
N GLY A 291 1.51 2.49 3.92
CA GLY A 291 1.33 1.28 3.15
C GLY A 291 2.28 0.15 3.48
N HIS A 292 1.99 -1.00 2.90
CA HIS A 292 2.79 -2.21 3.06
C HIS A 292 2.75 -3.05 1.79
N VAL A 293 3.91 -3.35 1.22
CA VAL A 293 4.03 -4.28 0.10
C VAL A 293 4.88 -5.47 0.53
N TYR A 294 4.40 -6.68 0.24
CA TYR A 294 5.00 -7.90 0.76
C TYR A 294 4.76 -9.10 -0.15
N LYS A 295 5.61 -10.13 0.03
CA LYS A 295 5.70 -11.34 -0.80
C LYS A 295 6.15 -11.02 -2.22
N ALA A 296 7.34 -11.48 -2.57
CA ALA A 296 7.78 -11.54 -3.96
C ALA A 296 6.81 -12.41 -4.79
N GLY A 297 6.42 -11.90 -5.95
CA GLY A 297 5.62 -12.61 -6.93
C GLY A 297 6.42 -13.74 -7.60
N PRO A 298 5.75 -14.69 -8.26
CA PRO A 298 6.41 -15.82 -8.91
C PRO A 298 7.36 -15.42 -10.04
N ASN A 299 7.18 -14.24 -10.63
CA ASN A 299 8.03 -13.72 -11.70
C ASN A 299 9.05 -12.68 -11.18
N SER A 300 9.08 -12.41 -9.87
CA SER A 300 9.99 -11.44 -9.29
C SER A 300 11.45 -11.93 -9.37
N ALA A 301 12.37 -11.03 -9.73
CA ALA A 301 13.77 -11.36 -9.92
C ALA A 301 14.69 -10.19 -9.58
N TYR A 302 15.97 -10.48 -9.35
CA TYR A 302 17.02 -9.47 -9.26
C TYR A 302 17.35 -8.93 -10.65
N LEU A 303 16.44 -8.10 -11.18
CA LEU A 303 16.50 -7.52 -12.52
C LEU A 303 15.97 -6.07 -12.52
N PRO A 304 16.36 -5.24 -13.49
CA PRO A 304 15.87 -3.87 -13.60
C PRO A 304 14.34 -3.79 -13.60
N GLY A 305 13.80 -2.98 -12.70
CA GLY A 305 12.37 -2.66 -12.64
C GLY A 305 11.58 -3.45 -11.61
N TYR A 306 12.15 -4.49 -11.00
CA TYR A 306 11.52 -5.36 -10.01
C TYR A 306 11.59 -4.80 -8.59
N ASN A 307 11.05 -3.59 -8.41
CA ASN A 307 11.23 -2.80 -7.19
C ASN A 307 9.96 -2.80 -6.32
N GLY A 308 10.06 -2.45 -5.04
CA GLY A 308 8.85 -2.15 -4.26
C GLY A 308 8.16 -0.89 -4.78
N LEU A 309 8.90 0.22 -4.77
CA LEU A 309 8.47 1.50 -5.32
C LEU A 309 9.46 1.99 -6.37
N LEU A 310 8.94 2.33 -7.55
CA LEU A 310 9.73 2.81 -8.68
C LEU A 310 9.22 4.15 -9.20
N MET A 311 10.11 5.15 -9.18
CA MET A 311 10.05 6.35 -9.99
C MET A 311 11.16 6.26 -11.03
N GLU A 312 10.81 5.92 -12.28
CA GLU A 312 11.75 5.87 -13.40
C GLU A 312 11.08 6.46 -14.64
N ASN A 313 11.41 7.74 -14.88
CA ASN A 313 10.53 8.64 -15.63
C ASN A 313 11.22 9.29 -16.82
N GLN A 314 10.47 9.47 -17.90
CA GLN A 314 10.88 10.27 -19.07
C GLN A 314 10.43 11.74 -18.93
N THR A 315 9.53 12.02 -17.99
CA THR A 315 9.02 13.35 -17.66
C THR A 315 9.23 13.60 -16.17
N ALA A 316 9.78 14.76 -15.81
CA ALA A 316 10.20 15.07 -14.45
C ALA A 316 9.01 15.07 -13.48
N SER A 317 9.11 14.29 -12.40
CA SER A 317 8.19 14.38 -11.26
C SER A 317 8.73 15.35 -10.22
N ASP A 318 7.82 16.02 -9.52
CA ASP A 318 8.14 17.08 -8.56
C ASP A 318 7.20 17.07 -7.35
N ASP A 319 7.69 17.32 -6.15
CA ASP A 319 6.88 17.35 -4.93
C ASP A 319 6.07 16.07 -4.70
N ILE A 320 6.77 14.94 -4.60
CA ILE A 320 6.17 13.65 -4.22
C ILE A 320 6.54 13.33 -2.78
N ARG A 321 5.57 12.97 -1.94
CA ARG A 321 5.83 12.55 -0.56
C ARG A 321 5.22 11.18 -0.28
N ILE A 322 6.07 10.27 0.18
CA ILE A 322 5.71 8.93 0.59
C ILE A 322 6.06 8.81 2.08
N SER A 323 5.08 8.44 2.89
CA SER A 323 5.27 8.34 4.34
C SER A 323 4.77 7.02 4.89
N ASN A 324 5.40 6.51 5.95
CA ASN A 324 4.99 5.29 6.67
C ASN A 324 4.75 4.08 5.76
N PHE A 325 5.58 3.94 4.73
CA PHE A 325 5.45 2.89 3.72
C PHE A 325 6.51 1.83 3.96
N THR A 326 6.12 0.56 3.98
CA THR A 326 7.05 -0.58 4.12
C THR A 326 7.09 -1.41 2.85
N VAL A 327 8.30 -1.73 2.38
CA VAL A 327 8.58 -2.64 1.28
C VAL A 327 9.32 -3.87 1.80
N ASP A 328 8.70 -5.04 1.67
CA ASP A 328 9.29 -6.34 1.97
C ASP A 328 9.55 -7.16 0.70
N ASP A 329 10.72 -7.79 0.63
CA ASP A 329 11.05 -8.85 -0.34
C ASP A 329 11.00 -8.40 -1.82
N ALA A 330 11.36 -7.14 -2.10
CA ALA A 330 11.53 -6.68 -3.48
C ALA A 330 12.62 -7.47 -4.22
N GLY A 331 12.36 -7.83 -5.49
CA GLY A 331 13.30 -8.60 -6.30
C GLY A 331 14.62 -7.87 -6.56
N GLU A 332 14.56 -6.57 -6.83
CA GLU A 332 15.68 -5.66 -7.02
C GLU A 332 15.77 -4.66 -5.84
N HIS A 333 15.34 -3.41 -5.99
CA HIS A 333 15.46 -2.41 -4.92
C HIS A 333 14.16 -2.24 -4.15
N GLY A 334 14.27 -1.85 -2.88
CA GLY A 334 13.10 -1.47 -2.10
C GLY A 334 12.44 -0.23 -2.70
N TYR A 335 13.21 0.85 -2.80
CA TYR A 335 12.81 2.14 -3.38
C TYR A 335 13.83 2.58 -4.41
N ARG A 336 13.37 3.01 -5.58
CA ARG A 336 14.23 3.54 -6.64
C ARG A 336 13.70 4.84 -7.22
N VAL A 337 14.54 5.87 -7.21
CA VAL A 337 14.34 7.15 -7.90
C VAL A 337 15.36 7.27 -9.02
N SER A 338 14.89 7.28 -10.26
CA SER A 338 15.68 7.20 -11.48
C SER A 338 14.92 7.81 -12.67
N GLY A 339 15.46 7.71 -13.88
CA GLY A 339 14.75 8.06 -15.11
C GLY A 339 15.66 8.41 -16.28
N PHE A 340 15.12 9.22 -17.18
CA PHE A 340 15.82 9.89 -18.27
C PHE A 340 15.78 11.42 -18.12
N THR A 341 15.38 11.89 -16.93
CA THR A 341 15.22 13.31 -16.61
C THR A 341 15.30 13.52 -15.10
N THR A 342 15.68 14.72 -14.68
CA THR A 342 15.81 15.09 -13.27
C THR A 342 14.47 15.01 -12.56
N GLN A 343 14.39 14.16 -11.53
CA GLN A 343 13.31 14.21 -10.56
C GLN A 343 13.66 15.23 -9.46
N THR A 344 12.69 16.01 -8.99
CA THR A 344 12.91 17.05 -7.98
C THR A 344 12.01 16.87 -6.76
N ASN A 345 12.47 17.31 -5.59
CA ASN A 345 11.60 17.50 -4.42
C ASN A 345 10.84 16.21 -4.06
N ILE A 346 11.59 15.15 -3.72
CA ILE A 346 11.02 13.84 -3.40
C ILE A 346 11.32 13.52 -1.94
N TRP A 347 10.28 13.20 -1.16
CA TRP A 347 10.40 12.90 0.27
C TRP A 347 9.94 11.48 0.59
N PHE A 348 10.77 10.79 1.37
CA PHE A 348 10.44 9.55 2.04
C PHE A 348 10.53 9.78 3.55
N ASP A 349 9.41 9.65 4.26
CA ASP A 349 9.32 9.87 5.70
C ASP A 349 8.93 8.57 6.41
N HIS A 350 9.79 8.07 7.31
CA HIS A 350 9.57 6.83 8.04
C HIS A 350 9.31 5.61 7.14
N CYS A 351 9.99 5.56 5.99
CA CYS A 351 9.89 4.44 5.05
C CYS A 351 10.86 3.31 5.42
N MET A 352 10.48 2.07 5.15
CA MET A 352 11.29 0.89 5.44
C MET A 352 11.43 -0.03 4.23
N ALA A 353 12.67 -0.39 3.88
CA ALA A 353 12.96 -1.47 2.95
C ALA A 353 13.53 -2.66 3.72
N ARG A 354 12.96 -3.85 3.56
CA ARG A 354 13.43 -5.08 4.22
C ARG A 354 13.55 -6.22 3.22
N GLY A 355 14.68 -6.93 3.25
CA GLY A 355 14.88 -8.13 2.43
C GLY A 355 14.91 -7.87 0.92
N SER A 356 15.31 -6.67 0.48
CA SER A 356 15.43 -6.37 -0.95
C SER A 356 16.61 -7.14 -1.58
N GLY A 357 16.46 -7.64 -2.80
CA GLY A 357 17.54 -8.36 -3.51
C GLY A 357 18.76 -7.49 -3.86
N GLY A 358 18.55 -6.18 -4.00
CA GLY A 358 19.53 -5.12 -4.21
C GLY A 358 19.56 -4.13 -3.05
N SER A 359 19.76 -2.85 -3.35
CA SER A 359 19.72 -1.79 -2.34
C SER A 359 18.34 -1.59 -1.70
N GLY A 360 18.30 -1.21 -0.42
CA GLY A 360 17.07 -0.77 0.24
C GLY A 360 16.52 0.50 -0.42
N PHE A 361 17.36 1.53 -0.53
CA PHE A 361 17.03 2.79 -1.21
C PHE A 361 18.07 3.10 -2.28
N LYS A 362 17.61 3.48 -3.47
CA LYS A 362 18.48 3.87 -4.59
C LYS A 362 18.03 5.18 -5.23
N VAL A 363 18.99 6.08 -5.43
CA VAL A 363 18.87 7.25 -6.29
C VAL A 363 19.91 7.12 -7.39
N LEU A 364 19.47 7.23 -8.65
CA LEU A 364 20.35 7.13 -9.81
C LEU A 364 19.98 8.21 -10.85
N GLY A 365 20.89 9.14 -11.12
CA GLY A 365 20.81 10.04 -12.27
C GLY A 365 21.21 9.37 -13.59
N GLY A 366 21.16 10.12 -14.69
CA GLY A 366 21.52 9.63 -16.01
C GLY A 366 23.02 9.56 -16.20
N ASP A 367 23.48 8.57 -16.95
CA ASP A 367 24.90 8.48 -17.27
C ASP A 367 25.38 9.75 -17.99
N ASP A 368 26.55 10.27 -17.61
CA ASP A 368 27.10 11.52 -18.14
C ASP A 368 27.32 11.45 -19.66
N ASN A 369 27.53 10.23 -20.19
CA ASN A 369 27.72 9.96 -21.61
C ASN A 369 26.40 9.76 -22.37
N GLU A 370 25.26 9.65 -21.68
CA GLU A 370 23.96 9.44 -22.31
C GLU A 370 23.08 10.69 -22.19
N ASN A 371 22.78 11.09 -20.95
CA ASN A 371 21.77 12.11 -20.67
C ASN A 371 22.19 13.11 -19.57
N GLY A 372 23.23 12.81 -18.78
CA GLY A 372 23.89 13.72 -17.83
C GLY A 372 23.01 14.38 -16.75
N PHE A 373 21.76 13.96 -16.61
CA PHE A 373 20.84 14.58 -15.66
C PHE A 373 21.10 14.06 -14.24
N ARG A 374 20.82 14.91 -13.25
CA ARG A 374 21.04 14.60 -11.83
C ARG A 374 19.74 14.78 -11.08
N ASN A 375 19.33 13.80 -10.28
CA ASN A 375 18.14 13.95 -9.43
C ASN A 375 18.45 14.96 -8.31
N ARG A 376 17.47 15.77 -7.91
CA ARG A 376 17.71 16.90 -7.00
C ARG A 376 16.69 16.97 -5.87
N GLY A 377 17.11 17.35 -4.67
CA GLY A 377 16.17 17.64 -3.58
C GLY A 377 15.49 16.37 -3.07
N ILE A 378 16.26 15.29 -2.91
CA ILE A 378 15.75 14.00 -2.43
C ILE A 378 16.01 13.89 -0.93
N THR A 379 14.95 13.68 -0.15
CA THR A 379 15.04 13.58 1.31
C THR A 379 14.57 12.22 1.80
N PHE A 380 15.42 11.55 2.57
CA PHE A 380 15.10 10.35 3.33
C PHE A 380 15.12 10.72 4.82
N ASN A 381 13.96 10.79 5.44
CA ASN A 381 13.79 11.15 6.84
C ASN A 381 13.36 9.93 7.65
N ALA A 382 14.16 9.55 8.64
CA ALA A 382 13.96 8.38 9.50
C ALA A 382 13.71 7.07 8.71
N CYS A 383 14.37 6.91 7.56
CA CYS A 383 14.22 5.73 6.71
C CYS A 383 15.12 4.58 7.17
N THR A 384 14.65 3.35 7.05
CA THR A 384 15.35 2.14 7.53
C THR A 384 15.53 1.11 6.42
N ALA A 385 16.77 0.66 6.21
CA ALA A 385 17.10 -0.49 5.37
C ALA A 385 17.48 -1.69 6.25
N ILE A 386 16.82 -2.82 6.05
CA ILE A 386 17.06 -4.08 6.78
C ILE A 386 17.38 -5.19 5.78
N ASP A 387 18.48 -5.92 5.98
CA ASP A 387 18.81 -7.10 5.15
C ASP A 387 18.78 -6.78 3.64
N SER A 388 19.45 -5.70 3.22
CA SER A 388 19.62 -5.38 1.79
C SER A 388 20.54 -6.40 1.13
N GLY A 389 20.47 -6.54 -0.19
CA GLY A 389 21.08 -7.62 -0.95
C GLY A 389 22.54 -7.97 -0.64
N THR A 390 22.96 -9.14 -1.11
CA THR A 390 24.25 -9.74 -0.72
C THR A 390 25.24 -9.91 -1.86
N ILE A 391 24.86 -9.53 -3.09
CA ILE A 391 25.52 -10.00 -4.31
C ILE A 391 26.70 -9.10 -4.73
N ASN A 392 26.51 -7.79 -4.74
CA ASN A 392 27.49 -6.86 -5.32
C ASN A 392 27.35 -5.42 -4.76
N ARG A 393 28.10 -4.47 -5.33
CA ARG A 393 28.09 -3.05 -4.91
C ARG A 393 26.81 -2.27 -5.24
N ASN A 394 25.82 -2.91 -5.88
CA ASN A 394 24.47 -2.38 -6.06
C ASN A 394 23.53 -2.81 -4.90
N CYS A 395 24.07 -3.50 -3.90
CA CYS A 395 23.36 -3.97 -2.72
C CYS A 395 23.78 -3.16 -1.47
N CYS A 396 23.25 -1.94 -1.35
CA CYS A 396 23.53 -1.03 -0.26
C CYS A 396 22.31 -0.82 0.64
N GLY A 397 22.49 -0.33 1.86
CA GLY A 397 21.36 0.25 2.60
C GLY A 397 20.79 1.46 1.84
N PHE A 398 21.66 2.41 1.53
CA PHE A 398 21.38 3.59 0.70
C PHE A 398 22.43 3.74 -0.39
N LEU A 399 22.00 3.75 -1.66
CA LEU A 399 22.85 3.96 -2.83
C LEU A 399 22.48 5.27 -3.52
N ILE A 400 23.34 6.27 -3.44
CA ILE A 400 23.10 7.62 -3.98
C ILE A 400 24.11 7.91 -5.08
N GLN A 401 23.65 7.97 -6.33
CA GLN A 401 24.51 8.15 -7.49
C GLN A 401 23.98 9.25 -8.39
N ARG A 402 24.87 10.14 -8.86
CA ARG A 402 24.53 11.20 -9.83
C ARG A 402 23.35 12.06 -9.34
N ALA A 403 23.46 12.59 -8.12
CA ALA A 403 22.38 13.32 -7.47
C ALA A 403 22.90 14.55 -6.71
N ASP A 404 22.04 15.57 -6.61
CA ASP A 404 22.31 16.84 -5.95
C ASP A 404 21.30 17.10 -4.84
N ASP A 405 21.69 17.88 -3.83
CA ASP A 405 20.79 18.35 -2.77
C ASP A 405 20.05 17.18 -2.07
N VAL A 406 20.82 16.16 -1.69
CA VAL A 406 20.28 14.94 -1.05
C VAL A 406 20.42 15.03 0.47
N ARG A 407 19.35 14.69 1.20
CA ARG A 407 19.33 14.70 2.67
C ARG A 407 18.97 13.33 3.21
N LEU A 408 19.81 12.76 4.06
CA LEU A 408 19.51 11.56 4.84
C LEU A 408 19.49 11.96 6.32
N ILE A 409 18.31 11.93 6.94
CA ILE A 409 18.11 12.33 8.33
C ILE A 409 17.77 11.08 9.15
N SER A 410 18.60 10.77 10.14
CA SER A 410 18.50 9.55 10.95
C SER A 410 18.32 8.26 10.13
N PRO A 411 19.09 8.02 9.04
CA PRO A 411 18.97 6.79 8.30
C PRO A 411 19.48 5.61 9.15
N VAL A 412 18.81 4.46 9.04
CA VAL A 412 19.21 3.23 9.73
C VAL A 412 19.52 2.13 8.72
N VAL A 413 20.69 1.50 8.85
CA VAL A 413 21.05 0.29 8.11
C VAL A 413 21.40 -0.79 9.12
N LYS A 414 20.69 -1.93 9.09
CA LYS A 414 20.91 -3.02 10.04
C LYS A 414 20.56 -4.38 9.43
N LYS A 415 21.05 -5.46 10.04
CA LYS A 415 20.59 -6.81 9.74
C LYS A 415 19.44 -7.20 10.66
N ALA A 416 18.65 -8.16 10.23
CA ALA A 416 17.72 -8.90 11.09
C ALA A 416 17.88 -10.41 10.88
N LYS A 417 17.94 -10.87 9.62
CA LYS A 417 18.03 -12.29 9.28
C LYS A 417 19.33 -12.66 8.54
N GLN A 418 19.93 -11.72 7.82
CA GLN A 418 21.15 -11.97 7.06
C GLN A 418 22.40 -11.90 7.94
N THR A 419 23.53 -12.41 7.44
CA THR A 419 24.83 -12.35 8.14
C THR A 419 25.32 -10.92 8.34
N TYR A 420 25.04 -10.06 7.35
CA TYR A 420 25.35 -8.64 7.32
C TYR A 420 24.13 -7.85 6.83
N SER A 421 24.09 -6.56 7.12
CA SER A 421 22.96 -5.67 6.82
C SER A 421 22.83 -5.32 5.33
N ALA A 422 23.97 -5.16 4.68
CA ALA A 422 24.15 -4.84 3.28
C ALA A 422 25.62 -5.07 2.89
N VAL A 423 25.92 -5.15 1.59
CA VAL A 423 27.33 -5.13 1.14
C VAL A 423 27.98 -3.81 1.56
N GLU A 424 27.27 -2.70 1.40
CA GLU A 424 27.71 -1.36 1.81
C GLU A 424 26.57 -0.63 2.53
N GLY A 425 26.87 0.15 3.57
CA GLY A 425 25.84 0.85 4.35
C GLY A 425 25.24 2.01 3.56
N ILE A 426 26.03 3.07 3.39
CA ILE A 426 25.71 4.21 2.56
C ILE A 426 26.81 4.36 1.51
N ARG A 427 26.43 4.29 0.23
CA ARG A 427 27.34 4.50 -0.91
C ARG A 427 26.97 5.77 -1.66
N MET A 428 27.96 6.61 -1.94
CA MET A 428 27.81 7.85 -2.70
C MET A 428 28.81 7.93 -3.86
N SER A 429 28.35 8.34 -5.04
CA SER A 429 29.22 8.49 -6.20
C SER A 429 28.68 9.57 -7.14
N GLY A 430 29.54 10.52 -7.54
CA GLY A 430 29.10 11.62 -8.39
C GLY A 430 28.00 12.47 -7.76
N VAL A 431 28.17 13.00 -6.55
CA VAL A 431 27.12 13.72 -5.80
C VAL A 431 27.51 15.15 -5.43
N SER A 432 26.53 16.04 -5.24
CA SER A 432 26.79 17.38 -4.70
C SER A 432 25.78 17.85 -3.65
N HIS A 433 26.23 18.62 -2.66
CA HIS A 433 25.39 19.17 -1.58
C HIS A 433 24.59 18.07 -0.85
N VAL A 434 25.31 17.10 -0.27
CA VAL A 434 24.70 15.98 0.46
C VAL A 434 24.87 16.16 1.96
N THR A 435 23.76 16.06 2.70
CA THR A 435 23.78 16.11 4.16
C THR A 435 23.27 14.80 4.74
N VAL A 436 24.04 14.20 5.65
CA VAL A 436 23.68 13.00 6.39
C VAL A 436 23.75 13.30 7.89
N VAL A 437 22.63 13.21 8.59
CA VAL A 437 22.53 13.55 10.02
C VAL A 437 22.15 12.33 10.83
N ALA A 438 22.87 12.07 11.91
CA ALA A 438 22.65 10.97 12.85
C ALA A 438 22.47 9.58 12.18
N PRO A 439 23.31 9.19 11.19
CA PRO A 439 23.19 7.87 10.58
C PRO A 439 23.57 6.77 11.57
N LYS A 440 22.78 5.69 11.60
CA LYS A 440 23.10 4.46 12.33
C LYS A 440 23.34 3.31 11.36
N ILE A 441 24.60 2.94 11.17
CA ILE A 441 25.02 1.94 10.17
C ILE A 441 25.66 0.77 10.91
N LEU A 442 24.99 -0.38 10.86
CA LEU A 442 25.36 -1.56 11.63
C LEU A 442 25.66 -2.73 10.70
N ASP A 443 26.62 -3.56 11.08
CA ASP A 443 26.82 -4.91 10.53
C ASP A 443 27.02 -5.00 9.01
N THR A 444 27.70 -4.02 8.38
CA THR A 444 27.95 -4.05 6.93
C THR A 444 29.04 -5.05 6.55
N GLN A 445 29.03 -5.54 5.31
CA GLN A 445 30.06 -6.48 4.85
C GLN A 445 31.40 -5.80 4.51
N LYS A 446 31.36 -4.78 3.63
CA LYS A 446 32.56 -4.16 3.05
C LYS A 446 32.82 -2.76 3.55
N PHE A 447 31.82 -1.89 3.55
CA PHE A 447 31.97 -0.49 3.91
C PHE A 447 30.73 0.01 4.63
N ALA A 448 30.88 0.67 5.77
CA ALA A 448 29.75 1.35 6.39
C ALA A 448 29.40 2.61 5.59
N ILE A 449 30.39 3.43 5.28
CA ILE A 449 30.29 4.58 4.38
C ILE A 449 31.31 4.41 3.25
N HIS A 450 30.84 4.46 2.01
CA HIS A 450 31.67 4.39 0.81
C HIS A 450 31.40 5.58 -0.10
N ILE A 451 32.44 6.35 -0.40
CA ILE A 451 32.36 7.47 -1.35
C ILE A 451 33.39 7.21 -2.44
N ASP A 452 32.95 7.15 -3.70
CA ASP A 452 33.80 6.71 -4.80
C ASP A 452 33.66 7.53 -6.09
N GLU A 453 34.58 7.28 -7.01
CA GLU A 453 34.75 7.96 -8.28
C GLU A 453 33.81 7.49 -9.41
N ALA A 454 33.07 6.39 -9.22
CA ALA A 454 32.44 5.65 -10.32
C ALA A 454 31.43 6.45 -11.14
N CYS A 455 30.90 7.55 -10.60
CA CYS A 455 29.92 8.41 -11.23
C CYS A 455 30.36 9.88 -11.29
N GLY A 456 31.65 10.16 -11.13
CA GLY A 456 32.24 11.50 -11.26
C GLY A 456 32.52 12.20 -9.91
N ASN A 457 32.66 13.52 -9.97
CA ASN A 457 33.08 14.35 -8.83
C ASN A 457 32.14 14.28 -7.64
N VAL A 458 32.70 14.42 -6.45
CA VAL A 458 31.96 14.47 -5.18
C VAL A 458 32.27 15.79 -4.47
N GLN A 459 31.24 16.56 -4.14
CA GLN A 459 31.43 17.87 -3.51
C GLN A 459 30.40 18.21 -2.43
N ASP A 460 30.82 18.94 -1.40
CA ASP A 460 29.98 19.40 -0.28
C ASP A 460 29.15 18.26 0.33
N VAL A 461 29.85 17.30 0.93
CA VAL A 461 29.23 16.16 1.61
C VAL A 461 29.53 16.28 3.10
N THR A 462 28.47 16.42 3.90
CA THR A 462 28.58 16.54 5.35
C THR A 462 27.86 15.39 6.05
N PHE A 463 28.58 14.69 6.92
CA PHE A 463 28.05 13.75 7.90
C PHE A 463 28.12 14.38 9.30
N THR A 464 27.06 14.28 10.08
CA THR A 464 27.01 14.76 11.47
C THR A 464 26.49 13.67 12.40
N ASP A 465 27.11 13.51 13.57
CA ASP A 465 26.70 12.58 14.65
C ASP A 465 26.58 11.12 14.21
N LEU A 466 27.55 10.64 13.42
CA LEU A 466 27.50 9.29 12.86
C LEU A 466 27.70 8.19 13.92
N HIS A 467 27.01 7.06 13.74
CA HIS A 467 27.24 5.85 14.51
C HIS A 467 27.45 4.66 13.56
N VAL A 468 28.70 4.22 13.46
CA VAL A 468 29.13 3.06 12.70
C VAL A 468 29.58 1.96 13.66
N SER A 469 29.02 0.76 13.51
CA SER A 469 29.50 -0.45 14.20
C SER A 469 29.42 -1.65 13.25
N THR A 470 30.57 -2.12 12.76
CA THR A 470 30.65 -3.15 11.72
C THR A 470 31.68 -4.23 12.08
N PRO A 471 31.40 -5.53 11.84
CA PRO A 471 32.34 -6.62 12.12
C PRO A 471 33.45 -6.70 11.09
N SER A 472 33.25 -6.19 9.87
CA SER A 472 34.26 -6.29 8.81
C SER A 472 34.20 -5.07 7.93
N GLY A 473 35.19 -4.99 7.03
CA GLY A 473 35.26 -3.88 6.09
C GLY A 473 35.72 -2.57 6.73
N HIS A 474 35.58 -1.47 6.02
CA HIS A 474 35.96 -0.15 6.55
C HIS A 474 34.77 0.60 7.12
N GLY A 475 35.03 1.44 8.12
CA GLY A 475 34.04 2.38 8.64
C GLY A 475 33.72 3.46 7.62
N ILE A 476 34.69 4.32 7.35
CA ILE A 476 34.62 5.38 6.33
C ILE A 476 35.66 5.09 5.26
N TYR A 477 35.21 5.00 4.00
CA TYR A 477 36.06 4.66 2.87
C TYR A 477 35.88 5.66 1.73
N LEU A 478 36.92 6.47 1.48
CA LEU A 478 36.94 7.48 0.42
C LEU A 478 37.90 7.03 -0.70
N GLN A 479 37.33 6.69 -1.86
CA GLN A 479 38.07 6.23 -3.03
C GLN A 479 38.06 7.32 -4.11
N ASN A 480 39.23 7.91 -4.39
CA ASN A 480 39.33 9.04 -5.30
C ASN A 480 40.51 8.94 -6.29
N PRO A 481 40.46 8.03 -7.27
CA PRO A 481 41.28 8.14 -8.46
C PRO A 481 40.56 8.95 -9.55
N GLY A 482 41.25 9.96 -10.09
CA GLY A 482 40.89 10.63 -11.33
C GLY A 482 39.69 11.58 -11.28
N VAL A 483 39.11 11.85 -10.10
CA VAL A 483 38.02 12.83 -9.92
C VAL A 483 38.37 13.90 -8.88
N GLU A 484 37.50 14.89 -8.72
CA GLU A 484 37.61 15.86 -7.62
C GLU A 484 36.73 15.45 -6.45
N PHE A 485 37.33 15.38 -5.26
CA PHE A 485 36.64 15.37 -3.97
C PHE A 485 36.84 16.72 -3.30
N ARG A 486 35.74 17.39 -2.93
CA ARG A 486 35.77 18.73 -2.35
C ARG A 486 34.83 18.87 -1.17
N ASP A 487 35.28 19.54 -0.11
CA ASP A 487 34.44 19.88 1.05
C ASP A 487 33.81 18.64 1.71
N MET A 488 34.63 17.62 1.99
CA MET A 488 34.23 16.37 2.64
C MET A 488 34.31 16.51 4.16
N ARG A 489 33.17 16.49 4.86
CA ARG A 489 33.11 16.79 6.30
C ARG A 489 32.46 15.66 7.09
N PHE A 490 33.16 15.13 8.08
CA PHE A 490 32.64 14.16 9.04
C PHE A 490 32.75 14.79 10.43
N LYS A 491 31.60 15.11 11.05
CA LYS A 491 31.50 15.93 12.26
C LYS A 491 30.86 15.18 13.41
N GLY A 492 31.67 14.79 14.38
CA GLY A 492 31.23 14.03 15.54
C GLY A 492 30.84 12.59 15.21
N GLY A 493 30.70 11.80 16.26
CA GLY A 493 30.23 10.42 16.18
C GLY A 493 31.27 9.36 16.52
N LEU A 494 30.82 8.10 16.43
CA LEU A 494 31.57 6.90 16.79
C LEU A 494 31.75 6.00 15.58
N VAL A 495 33.01 5.61 15.32
CA VAL A 495 33.38 4.61 14.31
C VAL A 495 33.96 3.37 14.97
N GLU A 496 33.29 2.25 14.78
CA GLU A 496 33.70 0.95 15.31
C GLU A 496 33.82 -0.11 14.19
N VAL A 497 35.00 -0.70 14.06
CA VAL A 497 35.29 -1.83 13.16
C VAL A 497 35.87 -2.99 13.98
N TYR A 498 35.02 -3.79 14.60
CA TYR A 498 35.40 -4.63 15.74
C TYR A 498 35.99 -6.01 15.38
N ASP A 499 35.99 -6.40 14.11
CA ASP A 499 36.56 -7.67 13.63
C ASP A 499 37.17 -7.49 12.21
N GLY A 500 37.77 -8.53 11.62
CA GLY A 500 38.26 -8.53 10.23
C GLY A 500 39.51 -7.69 9.94
N ALA A 501 39.80 -7.44 8.66
CA ALA A 501 41.03 -6.77 8.21
C ALA A 501 40.86 -5.29 7.80
N GLY A 502 39.67 -4.71 7.97
CA GLY A 502 39.39 -3.34 7.56
C GLY A 502 39.73 -2.30 8.62
N ALA A 503 39.59 -1.02 8.25
CA ALA A 503 39.98 0.11 9.09
C ALA A 503 38.85 1.10 9.35
N GLY A 504 38.93 1.86 10.45
CA GLY A 504 37.97 2.90 10.80
C GLY A 504 37.85 3.97 9.73
N PHE A 505 38.98 4.47 9.22
CA PHE A 505 39.03 5.46 8.14
C PHE A 505 40.07 5.09 7.08
N TYR A 506 39.70 5.28 5.82
CA TYR A 506 40.56 5.20 4.66
C TYR A 506 40.24 6.35 3.70
N ALA A 507 41.29 6.99 3.17
CA ALA A 507 41.19 7.94 2.07
C ALA A 507 42.34 7.73 1.09
N GLY A 508 42.03 7.49 -0.19
CA GLY A 508 43.07 7.33 -1.20
C GLY A 508 42.60 6.68 -2.50
N ARG A 509 43.54 6.04 -3.19
CA ARG A 509 43.45 5.71 -4.62
C ARG A 509 43.13 4.25 -4.98
N TYR A 510 42.89 3.36 -4.02
CA TYR A 510 42.81 1.88 -4.10
C TYR A 510 42.70 1.21 -5.48
N THR A 511 41.83 1.68 -6.38
CA THR A 511 41.67 1.17 -7.76
C THR A 511 42.73 1.65 -8.77
N SER A 512 43.68 2.50 -8.38
CA SER A 512 44.69 3.13 -9.24
C SER A 512 46.12 3.00 -8.67
N PRO A 513 47.14 2.77 -9.52
CA PRO A 513 48.54 2.77 -9.11
C PRO A 513 49.06 4.16 -8.73
N GLU A 514 48.42 5.23 -9.21
CA GLU A 514 48.81 6.63 -8.96
C GLU A 514 47.70 7.41 -8.27
N ASP A 515 48.08 8.39 -7.43
CA ASP A 515 47.13 9.27 -6.75
C ASP A 515 46.72 10.40 -7.70
N SER A 516 45.80 10.08 -8.60
CA SER A 516 45.40 10.94 -9.72
C SER A 516 44.17 11.80 -9.43
N GLY A 517 43.47 11.54 -8.33
CA GLY A 517 42.36 12.37 -7.87
C GLY A 517 42.84 13.66 -7.23
N THR A 518 41.95 14.64 -7.13
CA THR A 518 42.25 15.90 -6.45
C THR A 518 41.39 16.05 -5.20
N TRP A 519 42.01 16.58 -4.15
CA TRP A 519 41.38 16.88 -2.87
C TRP A 519 41.36 18.40 -2.69
N ARG A 520 40.17 19.00 -2.59
CA ARG A 520 40.02 20.47 -2.54
C ARG A 520 39.08 20.92 -1.43
N GLY A 521 39.06 22.23 -1.19
CA GLY A 521 38.18 22.84 -0.21
C GLY A 521 38.56 22.49 1.23
N MET A 522 37.57 22.53 2.10
CA MET A 522 37.69 22.28 3.54
C MET A 522 37.22 20.87 3.86
N ASN A 523 38.19 19.93 3.87
CA ASN A 523 37.94 18.55 4.30
C ASN A 523 38.18 18.43 5.80
N GLU A 524 37.22 17.85 6.53
CA GLU A 524 37.23 17.78 7.99
C GLU A 524 36.93 16.34 8.45
N LEU A 525 37.69 15.87 9.43
CA LEU A 525 37.50 14.58 10.08
C LEU A 525 37.49 14.76 11.60
N GLU A 526 36.31 14.83 12.17
CA GLU A 526 36.07 14.88 13.61
C GLU A 526 35.30 13.62 14.03
N VAL A 527 36.01 12.61 14.53
CA VAL A 527 35.40 11.32 14.92
C VAL A 527 36.10 10.71 16.14
N THR A 528 35.35 9.90 16.88
CA THR A 528 35.92 8.99 17.88
C THR A 528 35.98 7.58 17.31
N PHE A 529 37.17 6.98 17.28
CA PHE A 529 37.32 5.56 16.98
C PHE A 529 37.14 4.73 18.25
N SER A 530 36.31 3.68 18.19
CA SER A 530 36.16 2.73 19.28
C SER A 530 37.46 1.98 19.57
N ASP A 531 37.64 1.55 20.82
CA ASP A 531 38.82 0.77 21.25
C ASP A 531 38.83 -0.62 20.58
N SER A 532 37.64 -1.18 20.31
CA SER A 532 37.46 -2.45 19.61
C SER A 532 37.93 -2.41 18.14
N THR A 533 38.03 -1.22 17.53
CA THR A 533 38.64 -1.07 16.21
C THR A 533 40.09 -1.54 16.21
N GLY A 534 40.78 -1.45 17.34
CA GLY A 534 42.19 -1.79 17.46
C GLY A 534 43.09 -0.71 16.85
N ALA A 535 44.12 -0.32 17.59
CA ALA A 535 44.98 0.83 17.25
C ALA A 535 45.50 0.86 15.80
N THR A 536 45.99 -0.29 15.32
CA THR A 536 46.63 -0.38 13.99
C THR A 536 45.63 -0.27 12.83
N ARG A 537 44.33 -0.30 13.12
CA ARG A 537 43.25 -0.28 12.13
C ARG A 537 42.37 0.98 12.23
N GLN A 538 42.66 1.93 13.11
CA GLN A 538 41.81 3.13 13.21
C GLN A 538 41.95 4.02 11.97
N ILE A 539 43.19 4.24 11.52
CA ILE A 539 43.50 4.86 10.23
C ILE A 539 44.22 3.81 9.37
N SER A 540 43.73 3.58 8.14
CA SER A 540 44.34 2.61 7.24
C SER A 540 45.75 3.04 6.82
N THR A 541 46.72 2.13 6.91
CA THR A 541 48.10 2.33 6.41
C THR A 541 48.17 2.40 4.89
N SER A 542 47.10 2.02 4.19
CA SER A 542 47.00 2.14 2.73
C SER A 542 46.44 3.48 2.28
N SER A 543 46.11 4.39 3.20
CA SER A 543 45.64 5.73 2.86
C SER A 543 46.75 6.51 2.14
N SER A 544 46.37 7.40 1.22
CA SER A 544 47.31 8.30 0.56
C SER A 544 47.74 9.40 1.51
N GLU A 545 49.04 9.71 1.55
CA GLU A 545 49.55 10.86 2.31
C GLU A 545 48.97 12.18 1.80
N THR A 546 48.82 12.34 0.47
CA THR A 546 48.18 13.51 -0.13
C THR A 546 46.73 13.64 0.31
N ALA A 547 45.99 12.53 0.34
CA ALA A 547 44.61 12.51 0.80
C ALA A 547 44.52 12.90 2.27
N LEU A 548 45.29 12.26 3.15
CA LEU A 548 45.31 12.58 4.58
C LEU A 548 45.74 14.02 4.84
N GLY A 549 46.76 14.52 4.13
CA GLY A 549 47.26 15.89 4.24
C GLY A 549 46.26 16.96 3.81
N SER A 550 45.16 16.59 3.15
CA SER A 550 44.05 17.49 2.80
C SER A 550 42.99 17.64 3.88
N PHE A 551 43.00 16.80 4.92
CA PHE A 551 42.01 16.82 6.00
C PHE A 551 42.53 17.55 7.23
N MET A 552 41.72 18.50 7.73
CA MET A 552 41.83 18.96 9.11
C MET A 552 41.16 17.93 10.02
N ALA A 553 41.93 17.26 10.86
CA ALA A 553 41.43 16.21 11.74
C ALA A 553 41.33 16.69 13.20
N ASP A 554 40.25 16.35 13.91
CA ASP A 554 40.17 16.37 15.38
C ASP A 554 39.65 15.01 15.84
N ILE A 555 40.57 14.05 16.00
CA ILE A 555 40.20 12.65 16.21
C ILE A 555 40.55 12.17 17.61
N THR A 556 39.69 11.32 18.14
CA THR A 556 39.97 10.56 19.38
C THR A 556 40.27 9.12 18.99
N MET A 557 41.47 8.64 19.36
CA MET A 557 41.95 7.32 18.91
C MET A 557 42.86 6.65 19.95
N TRP A 558 43.20 5.38 19.71
CA TRP A 558 44.05 4.55 20.58
C TRP A 558 45.37 4.24 19.89
N ARG A 559 46.50 4.47 20.56
CA ARG A 559 47.82 4.11 20.02
C ARG A 559 48.24 2.68 20.37
N ALA A 560 48.83 1.96 19.41
CA ALA A 560 49.44 0.64 19.66
C ALA A 560 50.69 0.79 20.54
N ALA A 561 51.10 -0.29 21.22
CA ALA A 561 52.23 -0.22 22.18
C ALA A 561 53.58 0.01 21.50
N ASP A 562 53.62 -0.38 20.24
CA ASP A 562 54.72 -0.47 19.30
C ASP A 562 54.48 0.41 18.06
N ALA A 563 53.48 1.30 18.11
CA ALA A 563 53.17 2.18 16.99
C ALA A 563 54.40 3.04 16.63
N ALA A 564 54.58 3.28 15.33
CA ALA A 564 55.59 4.20 14.83
C ALA A 564 55.52 5.55 15.58
N SER A 565 56.67 6.20 15.75
CA SER A 565 56.79 7.46 16.49
C SER A 565 56.00 8.62 15.86
N SER A 566 55.52 8.46 14.62
CA SER A 566 54.78 9.47 13.87
C SER A 566 53.35 9.02 13.58
N TRP A 567 52.39 9.89 13.88
CA TRP A 567 50.99 9.74 13.47
C TRP A 567 50.80 9.95 11.97
N PRO A 568 49.60 9.62 11.43
CA PRO A 568 49.26 9.90 10.04
C PRO A 568 49.46 11.38 9.65
N PRO A 569 49.87 11.65 8.40
CA PRO A 569 50.24 12.99 7.94
C PRO A 569 49.02 13.85 7.61
N PHE A 570 48.18 14.18 8.61
CA PHE A 570 47.06 15.10 8.45
C PHE A 570 47.52 16.56 8.23
N ALA A 571 46.59 17.43 7.83
CA ALA A 571 46.87 18.85 7.61
C ALA A 571 47.39 19.55 8.89
N GLY A 572 48.19 20.60 8.72
CA GLY A 572 48.65 21.44 9.83
C GLY A 572 47.48 22.02 10.63
N GLY A 573 47.59 22.00 11.95
CA GLY A 573 46.51 22.36 12.88
C GLY A 573 45.65 21.20 13.36
N SER A 574 45.75 20.02 12.72
CA SER A 574 45.02 18.82 13.15
C SER A 574 45.37 18.41 14.57
N MET A 575 44.41 17.86 15.29
CA MET A 575 44.50 17.44 16.68
C MET A 575 44.20 15.95 16.83
N ILE A 576 44.94 15.30 17.73
CA ILE A 576 44.71 13.91 18.13
C ILE A 576 44.64 13.86 19.66
N LEU A 577 43.58 13.26 20.19
CA LEU A 577 43.52 12.79 21.57
C LEU A 577 43.89 11.30 21.61
N ASP A 578 45.09 11.01 22.11
CA ASP A 578 45.56 9.64 22.36
C ASP A 578 44.98 9.15 23.68
N ARG A 579 43.98 8.26 23.61
CA ARG A 579 43.33 7.69 24.79
C ARG A 579 44.24 6.81 25.63
N ARG A 580 45.28 6.21 25.05
CA ARG A 580 46.19 5.35 25.80
C ARG A 580 47.09 6.17 26.71
N LEU A 581 47.63 7.26 26.18
CA LEU A 581 48.56 8.13 26.90
C LEU A 581 47.85 9.26 27.65
N GLY A 582 46.55 9.47 27.40
CA GLY A 582 45.81 10.62 27.92
C GLY A 582 46.34 11.96 27.40
N SER A 583 47.08 11.94 26.29
CA SER A 583 47.79 13.11 25.77
C SER A 583 47.09 13.67 24.54
N ARG A 584 47.03 15.01 24.43
CA ARG A 584 46.60 15.69 23.22
C ARG A 584 47.81 16.17 22.43
N GLN A 585 47.79 15.96 21.12
CA GLN A 585 48.85 16.39 20.22
C GLN A 585 48.26 17.22 19.07
N VAL A 586 49.08 18.11 18.52
CA VAL A 586 48.74 18.99 17.40
C VAL A 586 49.79 18.91 16.30
N MET A 587 49.36 18.88 15.05
CA MET A 587 50.23 18.88 13.88
C MET A 587 50.77 20.30 13.61
N LYS A 588 52.06 20.53 13.84
CA LYS A 588 52.75 21.82 13.64
C LYS A 588 53.97 21.62 12.75
N GLY A 589 54.02 22.31 11.60
CA GLY A 589 55.20 22.26 10.72
C GLY A 589 55.55 20.85 10.23
N GLY A 590 54.55 19.98 10.01
CA GLY A 590 54.75 18.60 9.55
C GLY A 590 55.09 17.59 10.66
N VAL A 591 55.14 18.01 11.92
CA VAL A 591 55.41 17.14 13.07
C VAL A 591 54.31 17.23 14.13
N TRP A 592 54.08 16.13 14.84
CA TRP A 592 53.12 16.07 15.94
C TRP A 592 53.78 16.51 17.25
N ALA A 593 53.29 17.60 17.82
CA ALA A 593 53.77 18.18 19.07
C ALA A 593 52.74 17.98 20.19
N GLY A 594 53.19 17.71 21.41
CA GLY A 594 52.32 17.71 22.59
C GLY A 594 51.73 19.09 22.86
N LEU A 595 50.50 19.12 23.36
CA LEU A 595 49.83 20.34 23.85
C LEU A 595 50.03 20.52 25.35
#